data_AF-A0A972IQB2-F1
#
_entry.id   AF-A0A972IQB2-F1
#
_cell.length_a   1.000
_cell.length_b   1.000
_cell.length_c   1.000
_cell.angle_alpha   90.00
_cell.angle_beta   90.00
_cell.angle_gamma   90.00
#
_symmetry.space_group_name_H-M   'P 1'
#
loop_
_entity.id
_entity.type
_entity.pdbx_description
1 polymer ?
#
loop_
_entity_poly.entity_id
_entity_poly.type
_entity_poly.pdbx_seq_one_letter_code
_entity_poly.pdbx_strand_id
1 'polypeptide(L)'
;MEHKIVLTEEEILAICRRIGGELTIKLRNEERTPLFLGVMKGALNFMFDLIKRVDRPILTDFIQISSYNGTKSTGKINLKREFEIEIKGRTVIIVEDVVDTGVSMKFLIEHIKENYEPKQIIVVTLFDKVYARSTEVQIDYVGKILLENYFLVGYGLDYNEIERNTPYVYVATQEDIDKWNEEIHK
;
A
#
# COMPACT_ATOMS: atom_id res chain seq x y z
N MET A 1 15.13 14.43 19.35
CA MET A 1 14.50 15.47 18.50
C MET A 1 13.04 15.14 18.36
N GLU A 2 12.18 16.15 18.19
CA GLU A 2 10.74 15.92 18.03
C GLU A 2 10.42 15.76 16.54
N HIS A 3 10.07 14.55 16.12
CA HIS A 3 9.71 14.28 14.74
C HIS A 3 8.30 14.80 14.46
N LYS A 4 8.06 15.28 13.23
CA LYS A 4 6.69 15.60 12.80
C LYS A 4 5.93 14.29 12.58
N ILE A 5 5.11 13.91 13.55
CA ILE A 5 4.21 12.77 13.44
C ILE A 5 3.10 13.10 12.43
N VAL A 6 2.88 12.19 11.47
CA VAL A 6 1.85 12.31 10.42
C VAL A 6 0.62 11.49 10.77
N LEU A 7 0.85 10.29 11.32
CA LEU A 7 -0.17 9.43 11.92
C LEU A 7 0.44 8.66 13.09
N THR A 8 -0.20 8.74 14.25
CA THR A 8 0.06 7.86 15.40
C THR A 8 -0.45 6.45 15.12
N GLU A 9 0.05 5.46 15.86
CA GLU A 9 -0.45 4.08 15.79
C GLU A 9 -1.97 4.01 16.02
N GLU A 10 -2.48 4.77 17.00
CA GLU A 10 -3.91 4.81 17.31
C GLU A 10 -4.76 5.33 16.13
N GLU A 11 -4.30 6.39 15.45
CA GLU A 11 -4.97 6.93 14.27
C GLU A 11 -4.95 5.95 13.09
N ILE A 12 -3.84 5.24 12.90
CA ILE A 12 -3.76 4.20 11.86
C ILE A 12 -4.73 3.07 12.16
N LEU A 13 -4.78 2.59 13.41
CA LEU A 13 -5.73 1.56 13.81
C LEU A 13 -7.18 2.05 13.69
N ALA A 14 -7.46 3.34 13.87
CA ALA A 14 -8.77 3.94 13.62
C ALA A 14 -9.12 3.95 12.13
N ILE A 15 -8.17 4.26 11.25
CA ILE A 15 -8.31 4.14 9.79
C ILE A 15 -8.62 2.69 9.40
N CYS A 16 -7.87 1.72 9.93
CA CYS A 16 -8.10 0.29 9.67
C CYS A 16 -9.51 -0.14 10.11
N ARG A 17 -9.99 0.32 11.28
CA ARG A 17 -11.36 0.05 11.74
C ARG A 17 -12.42 0.62 10.80
N ARG A 18 -12.25 1.87 10.35
CA ARG A 18 -13.17 2.52 9.42
C ARG A 18 -13.23 1.78 8.09
N ILE A 19 -12.09 1.60 7.42
CA ILE A 19 -12.02 0.97 6.10
C ILE A 19 -12.43 -0.51 6.18
N GLY A 20 -12.03 -1.24 7.23
CA GLY A 20 -12.45 -2.63 7.44
C GLY A 20 -13.96 -2.79 7.56
N GLY A 21 -14.63 -1.88 8.27
CA GLY A 21 -16.09 -1.84 8.37
C GLY A 21 -16.77 -1.52 7.03
N GLU A 22 -16.24 -0.54 6.29
CA GLU A 22 -16.73 -0.19 4.95
C GLU A 22 -16.59 -1.36 3.97
N LEU A 23 -15.44 -2.04 3.97
CA LEU A 23 -15.20 -3.24 3.16
C LEU A 23 -16.10 -4.41 3.56
N THR A 24 -16.35 -4.60 4.86
CA THR A 24 -17.30 -5.62 5.35
C THR A 24 -18.68 -5.43 4.73
N ILE A 25 -19.16 -4.19 4.68
CA ILE A 25 -20.45 -3.86 4.06
C ILE A 25 -20.38 -4.08 2.55
N LYS A 26 -19.34 -3.54 1.88
CA LYS A 26 -19.14 -3.63 0.43
C LYS A 26 -19.11 -5.07 -0.06
N LEU A 27 -18.47 -5.96 0.70
CA LEU A 27 -18.22 -7.35 0.33
C LEU A 27 -19.28 -8.32 0.84
N ARG A 28 -20.33 -7.84 1.53
CA ARG A 28 -21.33 -8.70 2.21
C ARG A 28 -21.99 -9.73 1.29
N ASN A 29 -22.27 -9.35 0.04
CA ASN A 29 -22.99 -10.18 -0.92
C ASN A 29 -22.08 -10.84 -1.96
N GLU A 30 -20.76 -10.87 -1.73
CA GLU A 30 -19.84 -11.60 -2.61
C GLU A 30 -20.10 -13.11 -2.53
N GLU A 31 -20.15 -13.78 -3.68
CA GLU A 31 -20.33 -15.24 -3.74
C GLU A 31 -19.01 -15.97 -3.50
N ARG A 32 -17.92 -15.51 -4.13
CA ARG A 32 -16.58 -16.04 -3.89
C ARG A 32 -15.92 -15.28 -2.74
N THR A 33 -15.10 -15.97 -1.96
CA THR A 33 -14.27 -15.36 -0.92
C THR A 33 -13.34 -14.31 -1.55
N PRO A 34 -13.40 -13.03 -1.15
CA PRO A 34 -12.56 -11.98 -1.72
C PRO A 34 -11.09 -12.17 -1.35
N LEU A 35 -10.20 -11.74 -2.25
CA LEU A 35 -8.75 -11.80 -2.05
C LEU A 35 -8.23 -10.42 -1.66
N PHE A 36 -7.57 -10.32 -0.52
CA PHE A 36 -6.78 -9.15 -0.15
C PHE A 36 -5.33 -9.38 -0.60
N LEU A 37 -4.88 -8.57 -1.55
CA LEU A 37 -3.58 -8.65 -2.19
C LEU A 37 -2.69 -7.51 -1.69
N GLY A 38 -1.77 -7.80 -0.79
CA GLY A 38 -0.83 -6.81 -0.25
C GLY A 38 0.33 -6.55 -1.20
N VAL A 39 0.62 -5.27 -1.49
CA VAL A 39 1.79 -4.89 -2.29
C VAL A 39 3.03 -4.83 -1.41
N MET A 40 3.99 -5.70 -1.69
CA MET A 40 5.19 -5.85 -0.88
C MET A 40 6.24 -4.77 -1.18
N LYS A 41 7.00 -4.33 -0.19
CA LYS A 41 6.95 -4.73 1.24
C LYS A 41 6.19 -3.75 2.12
N GLY A 42 6.01 -2.53 1.65
CA GLY A 42 5.57 -1.42 2.49
C GLY A 42 4.16 -1.59 3.05
N ALA A 43 3.25 -2.20 2.28
CA ALA A 43 1.87 -2.39 2.70
C ALA A 43 1.67 -3.43 3.81
N LEU A 44 2.70 -4.22 4.19
CA LEU A 44 2.51 -5.38 5.07
C LEU A 44 1.87 -5.02 6.42
N ASN A 45 2.35 -3.98 7.10
CA ASN A 45 1.82 -3.60 8.41
C ASN A 45 0.37 -3.13 8.29
N PHE A 46 0.09 -2.25 7.34
CA PHE A 46 -1.25 -1.74 7.07
C PHE A 46 -2.23 -2.85 6.68
N MET A 47 -1.81 -3.74 5.77
CA MET A 47 -2.56 -4.91 5.34
C MET A 47 -2.95 -5.78 6.54
N PHE A 48 -1.99 -6.15 7.40
CA PHE A 48 -2.27 -7.04 8.52
C PHE A 48 -3.18 -6.41 9.58
N ASP A 49 -3.11 -5.11 9.81
CA ASP A 49 -4.05 -4.46 10.74
C ASP A 49 -5.42 -4.18 10.13
N LEU A 50 -5.50 -3.93 8.83
CA LEU A 50 -6.75 -3.76 8.11
C LEU A 50 -7.58 -5.05 8.11
N ILE A 51 -6.99 -6.19 7.74
CA ILE A 51 -7.75 -7.44 7.59
C ILE A 51 -8.37 -7.93 8.90
N LYS A 52 -7.76 -7.62 10.06
CA LYS A 52 -8.31 -7.94 11.39
C LYS A 52 -9.64 -7.22 11.65
N ARG A 53 -10.00 -6.21 10.85
CA ARG A 53 -11.20 -5.39 10.97
C ARG A 53 -12.24 -5.67 9.89
N VAL A 54 -12.02 -6.69 9.06
CA VAL A 54 -12.98 -7.14 8.05
C VAL A 54 -13.75 -8.33 8.62
N ASP A 55 -15.05 -8.16 8.88
CA ASP A 55 -15.92 -9.19 9.47
C ASP A 55 -16.53 -10.09 8.39
N ARG A 56 -15.66 -10.86 7.72
CA ARG A 56 -16.01 -11.82 6.66
C ARG A 56 -14.86 -12.80 6.43
N PRO A 57 -15.11 -14.03 5.96
CA PRO A 57 -14.05 -14.85 5.37
C PRO A 57 -13.32 -14.12 4.22
N ILE A 58 -11.99 -14.15 4.27
CA ILE A 58 -11.11 -13.54 3.27
C ILE A 58 -10.00 -14.53 2.88
N LEU A 59 -9.39 -14.30 1.72
CA LEU A 59 -8.09 -14.85 1.34
C LEU A 59 -7.06 -13.73 1.41
N THR A 60 -5.80 -14.09 1.67
CA THR A 60 -4.68 -13.15 1.70
C THR A 60 -3.55 -13.66 0.83
N ASP A 61 -2.97 -12.79 0.01
CA ASP A 61 -1.77 -13.09 -0.76
C ASP A 61 -0.97 -11.80 -0.97
N PHE A 62 0.19 -11.90 -1.60
CA PHE A 62 1.13 -10.81 -1.76
C PHE A 62 1.67 -10.75 -3.18
N ILE A 63 1.85 -9.53 -3.68
CA ILE A 63 2.51 -9.27 -4.96
C ILE A 63 3.70 -8.35 -4.72
N GLN A 64 4.78 -8.54 -5.47
CA GLN A 64 5.92 -7.64 -5.43
C GLN A 64 6.26 -7.18 -6.83
N ILE A 65 6.31 -5.86 -7.00
CA ILE A 65 6.77 -5.20 -8.22
C ILE A 65 8.06 -4.44 -7.96
N SER A 66 8.80 -4.14 -9.01
CA SER A 66 9.92 -3.21 -8.96
C SER A 66 9.90 -2.24 -10.12
N SER A 67 10.09 -0.97 -9.82
CA SER A 67 10.47 0.06 -10.78
C SER A 67 11.96 -0.05 -11.10
N TYR A 68 12.34 0.05 -12.38
CA TYR A 68 13.75 0.18 -12.76
C TYR A 68 14.30 1.52 -12.27
N ASN A 69 15.22 1.48 -11.30
CA ASN A 69 15.97 2.63 -10.81
C ASN A 69 17.18 2.88 -11.72
N GLY A 70 16.98 3.72 -12.74
CA GLY A 70 18.04 4.40 -13.48
C GLY A 70 17.66 5.88 -13.64
N THR A 71 18.61 6.75 -13.98
CA THR A 71 18.44 8.22 -14.08
C THR A 71 17.35 8.71 -15.05
N LYS A 72 16.65 7.79 -15.72
CA LYS A 72 15.34 7.98 -16.33
C LYS A 72 14.49 6.73 -16.07
N SER A 73 13.33 6.90 -15.43
CA SER A 73 12.33 5.81 -15.36
C SER A 73 11.98 5.42 -16.81
N THR A 74 12.30 4.19 -17.20
CA THR A 74 11.98 3.66 -18.54
C THR A 74 10.51 3.24 -18.67
N GLY A 75 9.69 3.47 -17.63
CA GLY A 75 8.27 3.10 -17.58
C GLY A 75 8.01 1.59 -17.51
N LYS A 76 9.03 0.74 -17.50
CA LYS A 76 8.87 -0.72 -17.38
C LYS A 76 8.87 -1.12 -15.91
N ILE A 77 7.71 -1.56 -15.43
CA ILE A 77 7.55 -2.21 -14.13
C ILE A 77 7.73 -3.71 -14.34
N ASN A 78 8.54 -4.33 -13.49
CA ASN A 78 8.73 -5.78 -13.48
C ASN A 78 8.01 -6.40 -12.28
N LEU A 79 7.38 -7.55 -12.50
CA LEU A 79 6.92 -8.41 -11.43
C LEU A 79 8.11 -9.18 -10.84
N LYS A 80 8.35 -9.03 -9.53
CA LYS A 80 9.36 -9.79 -8.78
C LYS A 80 8.78 -11.05 -8.16
N ARG A 81 7.54 -10.96 -7.68
CA ARG A 81 6.77 -12.06 -7.10
C ARG A 81 5.32 -11.89 -7.50
N GLU A 82 4.73 -12.99 -7.96
CA GLU A 82 3.31 -13.07 -8.26
C GLU A 82 2.55 -13.71 -7.09
N PHE A 83 1.23 -13.55 -7.11
CA PHE A 83 0.33 -14.22 -6.19
C PHE A 83 0.08 -15.67 -6.64
N GLU A 84 -0.32 -16.53 -5.71
CA GLU A 84 -0.59 -17.94 -5.90
C GLU A 84 -2.10 -18.24 -5.93
N ILE A 85 -2.91 -17.39 -5.28
CA ILE A 85 -4.36 -17.57 -5.22
C ILE A 85 -5.02 -17.22 -6.57
N GLU A 86 -5.91 -18.10 -7.05
CA GLU A 86 -6.70 -17.88 -8.26
C GLU A 86 -7.59 -16.61 -8.15
N ILE A 87 -7.47 -15.71 -9.12
CA ILE A 87 -8.24 -14.43 -9.15
C ILE A 87 -9.54 -14.51 -9.97
N LYS A 88 -9.67 -15.42 -10.94
CA LYS A 88 -10.81 -15.44 -11.89
C LYS A 88 -12.17 -15.33 -11.20
N GLY A 89 -12.96 -14.32 -11.54
CA GLY A 89 -14.29 -14.11 -10.95
C GLY A 89 -14.31 -13.82 -9.44
N ARG A 90 -13.17 -13.49 -8.81
CA ARG A 90 -13.09 -12.96 -7.43
C ARG A 90 -13.02 -11.44 -7.43
N THR A 91 -13.52 -10.85 -6.35
CA THR A 91 -13.21 -9.47 -5.98
C THR A 91 -11.83 -9.42 -5.33
N VAL A 92 -10.95 -8.60 -5.88
CA VAL A 92 -9.56 -8.41 -5.43
C VAL A 92 -9.44 -7.04 -4.77
N ILE A 93 -8.94 -7.02 -3.54
CA ILE A 93 -8.66 -5.80 -2.78
C ILE A 93 -7.15 -5.62 -2.79
N ILE A 94 -6.64 -4.69 -3.59
CA ILE A 94 -5.22 -4.34 -3.58
C ILE A 94 -4.97 -3.40 -2.40
N VAL A 95 -4.03 -3.76 -1.53
CA VAL A 95 -3.66 -2.97 -0.35
C VAL A 95 -2.25 -2.43 -0.51
N GLU A 96 -2.11 -1.10 -0.51
CA GLU A 96 -0.87 -0.37 -0.71
C GLU A 96 -0.59 0.57 0.48
N ASP A 97 0.66 0.79 0.86
CA ASP A 97 1.00 1.77 1.89
C ASP A 97 0.86 3.21 1.39
N VAL A 98 1.40 3.51 0.21
CA VAL A 98 1.35 4.84 -0.40
C VAL A 98 1.16 4.76 -1.90
N VAL A 99 0.23 5.57 -2.42
CA VAL A 99 0.14 5.82 -3.85
C VAL A 99 0.64 7.23 -4.15
N ASP A 100 1.74 7.28 -4.89
CA ASP A 100 2.41 8.51 -5.31
C ASP A 100 2.04 8.89 -6.75
N THR A 101 2.96 8.71 -7.70
CA THR A 101 2.72 8.98 -9.14
C THR A 101 1.53 8.21 -9.74
N GLY A 102 1.18 7.06 -9.16
CA GLY A 102 0.13 6.16 -9.63
C GLY A 102 0.56 5.13 -10.67
N VAL A 103 1.78 5.24 -11.21
CA VAL A 103 2.26 4.35 -12.30
C VAL A 103 2.27 2.88 -11.86
N SER A 104 2.79 2.59 -10.66
CA SER A 104 2.80 1.25 -10.07
C SER A 104 1.41 0.66 -9.92
N MET A 105 0.48 1.43 -9.36
CA MET A 105 -0.89 0.97 -9.12
C MET A 105 -1.64 0.76 -10.44
N LYS A 106 -1.47 1.65 -11.41
CA LYS A 106 -2.05 1.50 -12.75
C LYS A 106 -1.61 0.19 -13.40
N PHE A 107 -0.31 -0.06 -13.42
CA PHE A 107 0.26 -1.31 -13.95
C PHE A 107 -0.33 -2.54 -13.24
N LEU A 108 -0.43 -2.54 -11.92
CA LEU A 108 -1.01 -3.65 -11.17
C LEU A 108 -2.47 -3.90 -11.54
N ILE A 109 -3.28 -2.85 -11.63
CA ILE A 109 -4.69 -2.94 -12.02
C ILE A 109 -4.82 -3.51 -13.44
N GLU A 110 -4.03 -3.01 -14.39
CA GLU A 110 -4.01 -3.48 -15.78
C GLU A 110 -3.55 -4.94 -15.87
N HIS A 111 -2.44 -5.30 -15.22
CA HIS A 111 -1.92 -6.67 -15.14
C HIS A 111 -2.97 -7.66 -14.63
N ILE A 112 -3.65 -7.31 -13.53
CA ILE A 112 -4.67 -8.19 -12.93
C ILE A 112 -5.90 -8.30 -13.84
N LYS A 113 -6.37 -7.18 -14.41
CA LYS A 113 -7.54 -7.17 -15.30
C LYS A 113 -7.32 -7.99 -16.58
N GLU A 114 -6.18 -7.80 -17.22
CA GLU A 114 -5.90 -8.38 -18.54
C GLU A 114 -5.61 -9.89 -18.46
N ASN A 115 -4.97 -10.35 -17.39
CA ASN A 115 -4.44 -11.71 -17.34
C ASN A 115 -5.26 -12.66 -16.44
N TYR A 116 -6.14 -12.17 -15.57
CA TYR A 116 -6.76 -13.00 -14.54
C TYR A 116 -8.28 -12.89 -14.39
N GLU A 117 -8.95 -12.08 -15.22
CA GLU A 117 -10.43 -11.98 -15.25
C GLU A 117 -11.07 -11.77 -13.85
N PRO A 118 -10.64 -10.79 -13.03
CA PRO A 118 -11.27 -10.53 -11.73
C PRO A 118 -12.74 -10.12 -11.91
N LYS A 119 -13.59 -10.41 -10.92
CA LYS A 119 -14.95 -9.86 -10.88
C LYS A 119 -14.92 -8.34 -10.69
N GLN A 120 -14.08 -7.89 -9.76
CA GLN A 120 -13.89 -6.49 -9.41
C GLN A 120 -12.49 -6.30 -8.82
N ILE A 121 -11.89 -5.14 -9.05
CA ILE A 121 -10.71 -4.67 -8.32
C ILE A 121 -11.13 -3.50 -7.45
N ILE A 122 -10.70 -3.51 -6.19
CA ILE A 122 -10.86 -2.44 -5.22
C ILE A 122 -9.47 -2.04 -4.74
N VAL A 123 -9.15 -0.75 -4.74
CA VAL A 123 -7.84 -0.24 -4.28
C VAL A 123 -7.99 0.45 -2.94
N VAL A 124 -7.17 0.01 -1.98
CA VAL A 124 -7.09 0.57 -0.63
C VAL A 124 -5.66 1.06 -0.40
N THR A 125 -5.51 2.29 0.06
CA THR A 125 -4.19 2.81 0.45
C THR A 125 -4.20 3.55 1.77
N LEU A 126 -3.11 3.46 2.54
CA LEU A 126 -2.97 4.25 3.75
C LEU A 126 -2.74 5.73 3.40
N PHE A 127 -1.89 6.04 2.41
CA PHE A 127 -1.60 7.40 1.98
C PHE A 127 -1.82 7.63 0.48
N ASP A 128 -2.49 8.72 0.13
CA ASP A 128 -2.64 9.16 -1.25
C ASP A 128 -1.98 10.54 -1.46
N LYS A 129 -0.93 10.61 -2.29
CA LYS A 129 -0.27 11.85 -2.69
C LYS A 129 -0.91 12.37 -3.98
N VAL A 130 -2.14 12.85 -3.88
CA VAL A 130 -2.93 13.33 -5.04
C VAL A 130 -2.18 14.42 -5.82
N TYR A 131 -1.39 15.27 -5.16
CA TYR A 131 -0.59 16.31 -5.80
C TYR A 131 0.55 15.79 -6.70
N ALA A 132 0.98 14.54 -6.50
CA ALA A 132 2.10 13.92 -7.22
C ALA A 132 1.66 13.05 -8.41
N ARG A 133 0.35 12.96 -8.67
CA ARG A 133 -0.23 12.12 -9.72
C ARG A 133 0.33 12.48 -11.09
N SER A 134 0.89 11.49 -11.77
CA SER A 134 1.27 11.59 -13.20
C SER A 134 0.42 10.71 -14.09
N THR A 135 -0.40 9.83 -13.51
CA THR A 135 -1.39 9.03 -14.22
C THR A 135 -2.68 8.90 -13.40
N GLU A 136 -3.80 8.76 -14.10
CA GLU A 136 -5.11 8.58 -13.49
C GLU A 136 -5.24 7.16 -12.94
N VAL A 137 -5.58 7.06 -11.65
CA VAL A 137 -5.85 5.81 -10.96
C VAL A 137 -7.00 6.06 -10.00
N GLN A 138 -8.04 5.23 -10.08
CA GLN A 138 -9.12 5.24 -9.11
C GLN A 138 -8.63 4.56 -7.82
N ILE A 139 -8.70 5.28 -6.70
CA ILE A 139 -8.48 4.76 -5.36
C ILE A 139 -9.83 4.74 -4.65
N ASP A 140 -10.28 3.55 -4.25
CA ASP A 140 -11.62 3.38 -3.68
C ASP A 140 -11.67 3.74 -2.19
N TYR A 141 -10.58 3.45 -1.46
CA TYR A 141 -10.47 3.76 -0.03
C TYR A 141 -9.10 4.35 0.29
N VAL A 142 -9.13 5.51 0.95
CA VAL A 142 -7.93 6.24 1.38
C VAL A 142 -7.93 6.38 2.90
N GLY A 143 -6.78 6.09 3.51
CA GLY A 143 -6.53 6.35 4.93
C GLY A 143 -6.39 7.85 5.21
N LYS A 144 -5.38 8.47 4.57
CA LYS A 144 -5.09 9.90 4.65
C LYS A 144 -4.61 10.44 3.30
N ILE A 145 -5.24 11.53 2.83
CA ILE A 145 -4.73 12.29 1.68
C ILE A 145 -3.59 13.19 2.17
N LEU A 146 -2.45 13.15 1.48
CA LEU A 146 -1.31 14.01 1.74
C LEU A 146 -1.35 15.22 0.80
N LEU A 147 -1.13 16.40 1.37
CA LEU A 147 -1.15 17.69 0.65
C LEU A 147 0.25 18.29 0.47
N GLU A 148 1.26 17.69 1.10
CA GLU A 148 2.63 18.19 1.12
C GLU A 148 3.61 17.07 0.77
N ASN A 149 4.74 17.46 0.18
CA ASN A 149 5.78 16.52 -0.23
C ASN A 149 6.70 16.14 0.92
N TYR A 150 6.20 15.24 1.77
CA TYR A 150 6.98 14.64 2.84
C TYR A 150 7.59 13.31 2.43
N PHE A 151 8.84 13.11 2.89
CA PHE A 151 9.46 11.80 2.93
C PHE A 151 9.01 11.11 4.21
N LEU A 152 8.13 10.12 4.06
CA LEU A 152 7.48 9.42 5.16
C LEU A 152 8.21 8.10 5.43
N VAL A 153 8.39 7.80 6.70
CA VAL A 153 8.94 6.52 7.19
C VAL A 153 8.10 6.00 8.35
N GLY A 154 8.26 4.73 8.67
CA GLY A 154 7.50 4.07 9.72
C GLY A 154 6.25 3.37 9.21
N TYR A 155 5.77 2.44 10.01
CA TYR A 155 4.58 1.63 9.76
C TYR A 155 4.59 0.94 8.38
N GLY A 156 5.72 0.32 8.06
CA GLY A 156 5.96 -0.34 6.77
C GLY A 156 6.68 0.53 5.75
N LEU A 157 6.54 1.87 5.80
CA LEU A 157 7.33 2.79 4.99
C LEU A 157 8.79 2.82 5.46
N ASP A 158 9.72 3.06 4.55
CA ASP A 158 11.14 2.87 4.81
C ASP A 158 12.07 3.90 4.18
N TYR A 159 13.28 3.96 4.73
CA TYR A 159 14.47 4.43 4.03
C TYR A 159 15.46 3.27 3.91
N ASN A 160 15.72 2.80 2.68
CA ASN A 160 16.65 1.71 2.41
C ASN A 160 16.40 0.46 3.29
N GLU A 161 15.15 0.03 3.38
CA GLU A 161 14.66 -1.10 4.19
C GLU A 161 14.63 -0.88 5.71
N ILE A 162 15.10 0.27 6.22
CA ILE A 162 15.07 0.62 7.66
C ILE A 162 13.79 1.40 8.00
N GLU A 163 13.42 1.42 9.29
CA GLU A 163 12.24 2.08 9.88
C GLU A 163 10.88 1.41 9.66
N ARG A 164 10.79 0.33 8.86
CA ARG A 164 9.51 -0.38 8.63
C ARG A 164 8.79 -0.78 9.92
N ASN A 165 9.53 -1.03 11.00
CA ASN A 165 9.02 -1.50 12.30
C ASN A 165 8.55 -0.39 13.24
N THR A 166 8.73 0.89 12.91
CA THR A 166 8.25 1.99 13.76
C THR A 166 6.71 2.00 13.75
N PRO A 167 6.01 2.02 14.90
CA PRO A 167 4.55 1.77 14.94
C PRO A 167 3.68 2.94 14.47
N TYR A 168 4.30 4.08 14.16
CA TYR A 168 3.64 5.29 13.67
C TYR A 168 4.37 5.81 12.44
N VAL A 169 3.76 6.76 11.74
CA VAL A 169 4.33 7.39 10.54
C VAL A 169 4.76 8.81 10.87
N TYR A 170 5.98 9.16 10.49
CA TYR A 170 6.54 10.49 10.70
C TYR A 170 7.31 10.96 9.46
N VAL A 171 7.59 12.27 9.43
CA VAL A 171 8.43 12.89 8.40
C VAL A 171 9.89 12.71 8.80
N ALA A 172 10.67 12.02 7.95
CA ALA A 172 12.10 11.88 8.14
C ALA A 172 12.81 13.22 7.96
N THR A 173 13.75 13.52 8.84
CA THR A 173 14.62 14.69 8.76
C THR A 173 15.90 14.37 7.99
N GLN A 174 16.66 15.41 7.61
CA GLN A 174 17.98 15.20 7.01
C GLN A 174 18.94 14.47 7.97
N GLU A 175 18.85 14.78 9.28
CA GLU A 175 19.67 14.12 10.30
C GLU A 175 19.36 12.63 10.42
N ASP A 176 18.08 12.24 10.31
CA ASP A 176 17.69 10.83 10.27
C ASP A 176 18.33 10.12 9.07
N ILE A 177 18.27 10.74 7.89
CA ILE A 177 18.85 10.21 6.65
C ILE A 177 20.37 10.04 6.78
N ASP A 178 21.06 11.06 7.30
CA ASP A 178 22.51 11.03 7.49
C ASP A 178 22.89 9.90 8.44
N LYS A 179 22.16 9.76 9.55
CA LYS A 179 22.35 8.67 10.52
C LYS A 179 22.11 7.29 9.91
N TRP A 180 21.02 7.07 9.17
CA TRP A 180 20.75 5.77 8.57
C TRP A 180 21.79 5.39 7.51
N ASN A 181 22.32 6.36 6.75
CA ASN A 181 23.41 6.09 5.81
C ASN A 181 24.66 5.59 6.54
N GLU A 182 24.98 6.12 7.72
CA GLU A 182 26.09 5.59 8.54
C GLU A 182 25.82 4.18 9.08
N GLU A 183 24.56 3.84 9.37
CA GLU A 183 24.17 2.52 9.90
C GLU A 183 24.16 1.44 8.82
N ILE A 184 23.66 1.75 7.61
CA ILE A 184 23.56 0.80 6.49
C ILE A 184 24.94 0.41 5.94
N HIS A 185 25.93 1.28 6.09
CA HIS A 185 27.30 1.06 5.60
C HIS A 185 28.26 0.48 6.66
N LYS A 186 27.75 0.08 7.83
CA LYS A 186 28.48 -0.72 8.83
C LYS A 186 28.27 -2.21 8.63
#